data_AF-A0A3Q3MB62-F1
#
_entry.id   AF-A0A3Q3MB62-F1
#
_cell.length_a   1.000
_cell.length_b   1.000
_cell.length_c   1.000
_cell.angle_alpha   90.00
_cell.angle_beta   90.00
_cell.angle_gamma   90.00
#
_symmetry.space_group_name_H-M   'P 1'
#
loop_
_entity.id
_entity.type
_entity.pdbx_description
1 polymer ?
#
loop_
_entity_poly.entity_id
_entity_poly.type
_entity_poly.pdbx_seq_one_letter_code
_entity_poly.pdbx_strand_id
1 'polypeptide(L)'
;MTSLQLSAKEEMVEKLLDAAARGDLTQVSSLLSHVPSLINQKGDSGWTALMLAARNGHYSVVETLLSHGCDKFSVNSSSQTAYDISKFWGHKTVSNLLGRTDEGCQRVLPGCDLQQQENYFSREMLERLSVKRSEAAWLEAKQRDPDSVYLLFSNLNPMVCSSDQDQSEGSRLCRFSIEAVEDLLQKPHTVLIFLGATREPPAWFAINTDEDAAELLKRSREKNCCFTKMAHRDLLKFSEEEAGVVAQARSVLAWHSRYSFCPTCGSSTNMEDGGYKRRCLNSDCRSLKGVHNTCYPRVGTKTTMRGREGGGGGRGDPAEGGGGVLLRGEEGRGGILLRGRRGRREEGEVMTSHIDLMTSHIDTCVCVCVCVCVCVCVCVCVCVCVVC
;
A
#
# COMPACT_ATOMS: atom_id res chain seq x y z
N MET A 1 8.19 -20.95 -53.76
CA MET A 1 8.41 -19.48 -53.79
C MET A 1 7.05 -18.81 -53.71
N THR A 2 6.55 -18.59 -52.50
CA THR A 2 5.31 -17.83 -52.27
C THR A 2 5.71 -16.47 -51.74
N SER A 3 5.75 -15.51 -52.65
CA SER A 3 5.91 -14.08 -52.38
C SER A 3 4.76 -13.61 -51.49
N LEU A 4 5.03 -13.46 -50.20
CA LEU A 4 4.16 -12.77 -49.25
C LEU A 4 4.15 -11.29 -49.64
N GLN A 5 3.02 -10.81 -50.16
CA GLN A 5 2.76 -9.37 -50.21
C GLN A 5 2.54 -8.91 -48.76
N LEU A 6 3.62 -8.43 -48.13
CA LEU A 6 3.52 -7.62 -46.91
C LEU A 6 2.60 -6.44 -47.23
N SER A 7 1.64 -6.15 -46.35
CA SER A 7 0.83 -4.95 -46.51
C SER A 7 1.75 -3.72 -46.48
N ALA A 8 1.42 -2.66 -47.25
CA ALA A 8 2.26 -1.45 -47.32
C ALA A 8 2.59 -0.86 -45.93
N LYS A 9 1.71 -1.10 -44.94
CA LYS A 9 1.91 -0.74 -43.54
C LYS A 9 2.98 -1.59 -42.85
N GLU A 10 2.98 -2.91 -43.07
CA GLU A 10 3.99 -3.82 -42.51
C GLU A 10 5.38 -3.54 -43.08
N GLU A 11 5.47 -3.24 -44.38
CA GLU A 11 6.75 -2.85 -45.02
C GLU A 11 7.31 -1.56 -44.40
N MET A 12 6.46 -0.58 -44.08
CA MET A 12 6.88 0.65 -43.41
C MET A 12 7.30 0.42 -41.96
N VAL A 13 6.63 -0.50 -41.24
CA VAL A 13 7.03 -0.89 -39.89
C VAL A 13 8.40 -1.56 -39.93
N GLU A 14 8.61 -2.51 -40.85
CA GLU A 14 9.89 -3.19 -41.01
C GLU A 14 11.02 -2.21 -41.34
N LYS A 15 10.77 -1.24 -42.24
CA LYS A 15 11.73 -0.16 -42.56
C LYS A 15 12.09 0.68 -41.33
N LEU A 16 11.13 1.01 -40.48
CA LEU A 16 11.40 1.77 -39.25
C LEU A 16 12.23 0.94 -38.26
N LEU A 17 11.92 -0.34 -38.11
CA LEU A 17 12.64 -1.25 -37.21
C LEU A 17 14.09 -1.46 -37.67
N ASP A 18 14.29 -1.65 -38.98
CA ASP A 18 15.60 -1.79 -39.61
C ASP A 18 16.44 -0.50 -39.49
N ALA A 19 15.82 0.68 -39.72
CA ALA A 19 16.46 1.98 -39.49
C ALA A 19 16.91 2.14 -38.01
N ALA A 20 16.04 1.78 -37.07
CA ALA A 20 16.35 1.85 -35.64
C ALA A 20 17.43 0.85 -35.21
N ALA A 21 17.47 -0.34 -35.82
CA ALA A 21 18.52 -1.33 -35.59
C ALA A 21 19.88 -0.86 -36.13
N ARG A 22 19.92 -0.22 -37.31
CA ARG A 22 21.14 0.35 -37.88
C ARG A 22 21.62 1.64 -37.19
N GLY A 23 20.74 2.32 -36.47
CA GLY A 23 21.05 3.62 -35.87
C GLY A 23 20.90 4.78 -36.85
N ASP A 24 20.14 4.61 -37.94
CA ASP A 24 19.93 5.65 -38.93
C ASP A 24 18.89 6.68 -38.45
N LEU A 25 19.40 7.69 -37.75
CA LEU A 25 18.60 8.80 -37.24
C LEU A 25 17.82 9.55 -38.34
N THR A 26 18.40 9.69 -39.53
CA THR A 26 17.78 10.46 -40.62
C THR A 26 16.56 9.75 -41.16
N GLN A 27 16.68 8.44 -41.37
CA GLN A 27 15.58 7.60 -41.84
C GLN A 27 14.49 7.46 -40.78
N VAL A 28 14.86 7.28 -39.50
CA VAL A 28 13.89 7.24 -38.38
C VAL A 28 13.10 8.54 -38.30
N SER A 29 13.77 9.70 -38.33
CA SER A 29 13.11 11.00 -38.22
C SER A 29 12.20 11.28 -39.43
N SER A 30 12.66 10.94 -40.63
CA SER A 30 11.86 11.09 -41.86
C SER A 30 10.61 10.20 -41.84
N LEU A 31 10.72 8.94 -41.42
CA LEU A 31 9.58 8.04 -41.35
C LEU A 31 8.55 8.49 -40.30
N LEU A 32 9.00 8.97 -39.14
CA LEU A 32 8.12 9.47 -38.09
C LEU A 32 7.47 10.82 -38.44
N SER A 33 8.13 11.68 -39.23
CA SER A 33 7.53 12.94 -39.68
C SER A 33 6.39 12.70 -40.68
N HIS A 34 6.51 11.67 -41.52
CA HIS A 34 5.46 11.33 -42.48
C HIS A 34 4.34 10.52 -41.84
N VAL A 35 4.67 9.58 -40.94
CA VAL A 35 3.70 8.67 -40.33
C VAL A 35 3.99 8.46 -38.83
N PRO A 36 3.47 9.36 -37.97
CA PRO A 36 3.69 9.28 -36.51
C PRO A 36 3.13 8.01 -35.85
N SER A 37 2.12 7.37 -36.46
CA SER A 37 1.46 6.18 -35.92
C SER A 37 2.34 4.91 -35.95
N LEU A 38 3.53 4.97 -36.55
CA LEU A 38 4.49 3.86 -36.59
C LEU A 38 5.29 3.70 -35.28
N ILE A 39 5.36 4.73 -34.44
CA ILE A 39 6.33 4.83 -33.33
C ILE A 39 6.27 3.66 -32.32
N ASN A 40 5.09 3.11 -32.08
CA ASN A 40 4.86 2.00 -31.14
C ASN A 40 4.50 0.69 -31.85
N GLN A 41 4.65 0.61 -33.17
CA GLN A 41 4.39 -0.62 -33.90
C GLN A 41 5.43 -1.68 -33.56
N LYS A 42 4.96 -2.92 -33.52
CA LYS A 42 5.78 -4.08 -33.21
C LYS A 42 6.00 -4.87 -34.48
N GLY A 43 7.25 -5.28 -34.71
CA GLY A 43 7.59 -6.24 -35.74
C GLY A 43 7.45 -7.66 -35.24
N ASP A 44 8.08 -8.57 -35.98
CA ASP A 44 8.10 -9.98 -35.65
C ASP A 44 8.69 -10.22 -34.25
N SER A 45 8.05 -11.09 -33.48
CA SER A 45 8.40 -11.37 -32.08
C SER A 45 8.20 -10.19 -31.10
N GLY A 46 7.39 -9.20 -31.47
CA GLY A 46 6.93 -8.15 -30.58
C GLY A 46 7.95 -7.02 -30.33
N TRP A 47 8.99 -6.91 -31.16
CA TRP A 47 10.05 -5.90 -31.01
C TRP A 47 9.60 -4.53 -31.52
N THR A 48 9.86 -3.48 -30.75
CA THR A 48 9.67 -2.08 -31.18
C THR A 48 10.98 -1.44 -31.64
N ALA A 49 10.88 -0.31 -32.35
CA ALA A 49 12.04 0.46 -32.79
C ALA A 49 12.94 0.87 -31.60
N LEU A 50 12.33 1.24 -30.47
CA LEU A 50 13.04 1.60 -29.24
C LEU A 50 13.85 0.44 -28.67
N MET A 51 13.32 -0.79 -28.70
CA MET A 51 14.03 -1.98 -28.21
C MET A 51 15.22 -2.32 -29.09
N LEU A 52 15.11 -2.17 -30.42
CA LEU A 52 16.19 -2.41 -31.36
C LEU A 52 17.30 -1.37 -31.22
N ALA A 53 16.93 -0.09 -31.10
CA ALA A 53 17.89 0.98 -30.82
C ALA A 53 18.59 0.76 -29.46
N ALA A 54 17.86 0.31 -28.45
CA ALA A 54 18.40 0.02 -27.12
C ALA A 54 19.33 -1.20 -27.09
N ARG A 55 19.02 -2.24 -27.88
CA ARG A 55 19.85 -3.44 -28.04
C ARG A 55 21.22 -3.13 -28.63
N ASN A 56 21.28 -2.21 -29.60
CA ASN A 56 22.50 -1.87 -30.31
C ASN A 56 23.21 -0.63 -29.75
N GLY A 57 22.64 0.01 -28.71
CA GLY A 57 23.26 1.14 -28.02
C GLY A 57 23.16 2.47 -28.76
N HIS A 58 22.21 2.62 -29.69
CA HIS A 58 22.06 3.82 -30.53
C HIS A 58 21.41 4.96 -29.77
N TYR A 59 22.21 5.68 -28.96
CA TYR A 59 21.75 6.76 -28.08
C TYR A 59 20.88 7.81 -28.80
N SER A 60 21.35 8.36 -29.92
CA SER A 60 20.66 9.45 -30.61
C SER A 60 19.30 9.02 -31.18
N VAL A 61 19.18 7.76 -31.61
CA VAL A 61 17.89 7.19 -32.05
C VAL A 61 16.96 6.99 -30.87
N VAL A 62 17.46 6.48 -29.73
CA VAL A 62 16.66 6.34 -28.50
C VAL A 62 16.13 7.70 -28.03
N GLU A 63 16.98 8.73 -28.02
CA GLU A 63 16.60 10.09 -27.63
C GLU A 63 15.51 10.67 -28.56
N THR A 64 15.66 10.46 -29.87
CA THR A 64 14.67 10.90 -30.87
C THR A 64 13.35 10.15 -30.73
N LEU A 65 13.37 8.83 -30.50
CA LEU A 65 12.15 8.05 -30.29
C LEU A 65 11.41 8.48 -29.02
N LEU A 66 12.15 8.79 -27.95
CA LEU A 66 11.56 9.30 -26.71
C LEU A 66 10.97 10.71 -26.89
N SER A 67 11.64 11.61 -27.63
CA SER A 67 11.14 12.96 -27.88
C SER A 67 9.84 12.97 -28.70
N HIS A 68 9.63 11.95 -29.53
CA HIS A 68 8.38 11.75 -30.29
C HIS A 68 7.29 11.01 -29.50
N GLY A 69 7.50 10.71 -28.21
CA GLY A 69 6.48 10.11 -27.33
C GLY A 69 6.35 8.58 -27.44
N CYS A 70 7.43 7.87 -27.77
CA CYS A 70 7.44 6.40 -27.79
C CYS A 70 7.15 5.81 -26.39
N ASP A 71 6.38 4.71 -26.35
CA ASP A 71 6.12 3.98 -25.11
C ASP A 71 7.35 3.19 -24.67
N LYS A 72 8.11 3.78 -23.74
CA LYS A 72 9.31 3.17 -23.17
C LYS A 72 9.06 1.87 -22.37
N PHE A 73 7.80 1.59 -22.02
CA PHE A 73 7.41 0.44 -21.20
C PHE A 73 6.85 -0.74 -22.01
N SER A 74 6.78 -0.60 -23.34
CA SER A 74 6.40 -1.71 -24.20
C SER A 74 7.35 -2.90 -24.00
N VAL A 75 6.78 -4.11 -24.08
CA VAL A 75 7.50 -5.38 -23.94
C VAL A 75 7.43 -6.24 -25.20
N ASN A 76 8.51 -6.98 -25.47
CA ASN A 76 8.59 -7.99 -26.54
C ASN A 76 7.99 -9.34 -26.09
N SER A 77 8.01 -10.36 -26.96
CA SER A 77 7.52 -11.71 -26.63
C SER A 77 8.26 -12.38 -25.46
N SER A 78 9.49 -11.95 -25.16
CA SER A 78 10.27 -12.39 -24.01
C SER A 78 10.00 -11.59 -22.74
N SER A 79 8.98 -10.73 -22.74
CA SER A 79 8.61 -9.83 -21.62
C SER A 79 9.73 -8.85 -21.21
N GLN A 80 10.60 -8.44 -22.14
CA GLN A 80 11.69 -7.49 -21.88
C GLN A 80 11.31 -6.09 -22.38
N THR A 81 11.60 -5.07 -21.57
CA THR A 81 11.50 -3.66 -21.97
C THR A 81 12.79 -3.19 -22.66
N ALA A 82 12.75 -2.02 -23.31
CA ALA A 82 13.95 -1.40 -23.88
C ALA A 82 15.04 -1.16 -22.81
N TYR A 83 14.64 -0.86 -21.56
CA TYR A 83 15.57 -0.72 -20.43
C TYR A 83 16.27 -2.04 -20.12
N ASP A 84 15.51 -3.13 -19.97
CA ASP A 84 16.06 -4.46 -19.67
C ASP A 84 17.05 -4.92 -20.74
N ILE A 85 16.72 -4.65 -22.00
CA ILE A 85 17.56 -4.95 -23.15
C ILE A 85 18.86 -4.13 -23.08
N SER A 86 18.78 -2.80 -22.93
CA SER A 86 19.99 -1.95 -22.85
C SER A 86 20.93 -2.37 -21.71
N LYS A 87 20.35 -2.80 -20.57
CA LYS A 87 21.09 -3.25 -19.40
C LYS A 87 21.76 -4.59 -19.63
N PHE A 88 21.05 -5.53 -20.26
CA PHE A 88 21.58 -6.86 -20.61
C PHE A 88 22.78 -6.77 -21.57
N TRP A 89 22.71 -5.88 -22.56
CA TRP A 89 23.79 -5.64 -23.53
C TRP A 89 24.88 -4.68 -23.03
N GLY A 90 24.74 -4.11 -21.83
CA GLY A 90 25.77 -3.28 -21.19
C GLY A 90 25.83 -1.82 -21.66
N HIS A 91 24.80 -1.32 -22.35
CA HIS A 91 24.74 0.05 -22.87
C HIS A 91 24.32 1.06 -21.79
N LYS A 92 25.26 1.37 -20.88
CA LYS A 92 25.03 2.23 -19.69
C LYS A 92 24.42 3.59 -20.02
N THR A 93 24.83 4.25 -21.10
CA THR A 93 24.32 5.57 -21.50
C THR A 93 22.85 5.52 -21.86
N VAL A 94 22.45 4.51 -22.64
CA VAL A 94 21.05 4.26 -23.02
C VAL A 94 20.23 3.80 -21.82
N SER A 95 20.77 2.91 -20.97
CA SER A 95 20.10 2.48 -19.74
C SER A 95 19.85 3.66 -18.79
N ASN A 96 20.77 4.62 -18.69
CA ASN A 96 20.58 5.81 -17.89
C ASN A 96 19.53 6.76 -18.47
N LEU A 97 19.46 6.87 -19.80
CA LEU A 97 18.44 7.67 -20.50
C LEU A 97 17.03 7.07 -20.30
N LEU A 98 16.91 5.75 -20.40
CA LEU A 98 15.65 5.02 -20.16
C LEU A 98 15.30 4.91 -18.67
N GLY A 99 16.32 4.85 -17.81
CA GLY A 99 16.26 4.59 -16.37
C GLY A 99 16.09 5.82 -15.47
N ARG A 100 15.67 6.97 -16.02
CA ARG A 100 15.19 8.10 -15.23
C ARG A 100 13.66 8.11 -15.18
N THR A 101 13.15 7.73 -14.03
CA THR A 101 11.81 8.02 -13.49
C THR A 101 12.11 8.97 -12.31
N ASP A 102 11.57 10.16 -12.13
CA ASP A 102 10.23 10.69 -12.40
C ASP A 102 10.27 12.22 -12.27
N GLU A 103 9.58 12.97 -13.16
CA GLU A 103 8.96 14.29 -12.88
C GLU A 103 7.97 14.72 -14.00
N GLY A 104 8.02 14.14 -15.22
CA GLY A 104 7.23 14.65 -16.36
C GLY A 104 6.20 13.73 -17.02
N CYS A 105 6.19 12.42 -16.77
CA CYS A 105 5.24 11.51 -17.43
C CYS A 105 4.06 11.16 -16.53
N GLN A 106 3.17 12.13 -16.34
CA GLN A 106 1.79 11.83 -15.97
C GLN A 106 1.14 11.12 -17.16
N ARG A 107 0.94 9.80 -17.05
CA ARG A 107 0.07 9.05 -17.97
C ARG A 107 -1.36 9.50 -17.74
N VAL A 108 -1.76 10.59 -18.38
CA VAL A 108 -3.18 10.95 -18.49
C VAL A 108 -3.74 10.17 -19.66
N LEU A 109 -4.49 9.11 -19.38
CA LEU A 109 -5.41 8.55 -20.36
C LEU A 109 -6.38 9.66 -20.80
N PRO A 110 -6.66 9.85 -22.10
CA PRO A 110 -7.64 10.84 -22.52
C PRO A 110 -8.99 10.52 -21.89
N GLY A 111 -9.47 11.39 -20.99
CA GLY A 111 -10.75 11.24 -20.29
C GLY A 111 -10.69 10.78 -18.82
N CYS A 112 -9.52 10.62 -18.22
CA CYS A 112 -9.40 10.46 -16.76
C CYS A 112 -9.15 11.83 -16.12
N ASP A 113 -10.21 12.42 -15.59
CA ASP A 113 -10.14 13.53 -14.63
C ASP A 113 -9.51 12.99 -13.34
N LEU A 114 -8.18 12.96 -13.28
CA LEU A 114 -7.43 12.63 -12.06
C LEU A 114 -7.49 13.83 -11.13
N GLN A 115 -8.66 14.06 -10.52
CA GLN A 115 -8.62 14.56 -9.17
C GLN A 115 -7.82 13.52 -8.37
N GLN A 116 -6.65 13.91 -7.86
CA GLN A 116 -5.92 13.09 -6.89
C GLN A 116 -6.93 12.66 -5.84
N GLN A 117 -7.32 11.39 -5.86
CA GLN A 117 -8.31 10.88 -4.94
C GLN A 117 -7.58 10.77 -3.60
N GLU A 118 -7.69 11.82 -2.80
CA GLU A 118 -7.02 11.89 -1.51
C GLU A 118 -7.48 10.73 -0.62
N ASN A 119 -6.52 10.12 0.04
CA ASN A 119 -6.74 8.88 0.74
C ASN A 119 -7.23 9.16 2.17
N TYR A 120 -8.46 8.76 2.46
CA TYR A 120 -9.16 8.96 3.73
C TYR A 120 -8.34 8.64 5.00
N PHE A 121 -7.43 7.66 4.97
CA PHE A 121 -6.60 7.27 6.13
C PHE A 121 -5.16 7.76 6.06
N SER A 122 -4.78 8.49 5.00
CA SER A 122 -3.41 8.96 4.79
C SER A 122 -3.19 10.42 5.19
N ARG A 123 -4.26 11.15 5.55
CA ARG A 123 -4.12 12.49 6.13
C ARG A 123 -3.56 12.35 7.54
N GLU A 124 -2.32 12.77 7.70
CA GLU A 124 -1.55 12.59 8.92
C GLU A 124 -1.64 13.87 9.77
N MET A 125 -2.56 13.87 10.74
CA MET A 125 -2.73 14.98 11.70
C MET A 125 -1.47 15.23 12.54
N LEU A 126 -0.72 14.16 12.83
CA LEU A 126 0.38 14.15 13.79
C LEU A 126 1.72 13.98 13.09
N GLU A 127 2.72 14.78 13.44
CA GLU A 127 4.10 14.49 13.08
C GLU A 127 4.58 13.29 13.91
N ARG A 128 4.90 12.17 13.26
CA ARG A 128 5.24 10.90 13.92
C ARG A 128 6.48 10.94 14.81
N LEU A 129 7.37 11.93 14.58
CA LEU A 129 8.64 12.15 15.30
C LEU A 129 9.40 10.86 15.63
N SER A 130 9.64 10.02 14.61
CA SER A 130 10.20 8.67 14.80
C SER A 130 11.56 8.66 15.50
N VAL A 131 12.36 9.71 15.31
CA VAL A 131 13.68 9.89 15.95
C VAL A 131 13.54 10.02 17.47
N LYS A 132 12.46 10.64 17.96
CA LYS A 132 12.22 10.88 19.39
C LYS A 132 11.80 9.65 20.17
N ARG A 133 11.44 8.56 19.46
CA ARG A 133 10.97 7.31 20.09
C ARG A 133 12.04 6.63 20.94
N SER A 134 13.31 6.74 20.55
CA SER A 134 14.42 6.14 21.30
C SER A 134 14.88 6.99 22.49
N GLU A 135 14.40 8.24 22.61
CA GLU A 135 14.75 9.15 23.70
C GLU A 135 13.80 8.97 24.89
N ALA A 136 14.08 8.01 25.78
CA ALA A 136 13.23 7.69 26.93
C ALA A 136 12.94 8.91 27.84
N ALA A 137 13.97 9.72 28.15
CA ALA A 137 13.82 10.91 28.98
C ALA A 137 12.88 11.96 28.35
N TRP A 138 12.88 12.09 27.02
CA TRP A 138 11.98 12.99 26.32
C TRP A 138 10.53 12.49 26.35
N LEU A 139 10.34 11.18 26.14
CA LEU A 139 9.02 10.56 26.23
C LEU A 139 8.43 10.67 27.64
N GLU A 140 9.23 10.43 28.69
CA GLU A 140 8.78 10.58 30.08
C GLU A 140 8.43 12.03 30.41
N ALA A 141 9.22 13.00 29.93
CA ALA A 141 8.90 14.42 30.08
C ALA A 141 7.57 14.77 29.40
N LYS A 142 7.32 14.23 28.21
CA LYS A 142 6.05 14.43 27.49
C LYS A 142 4.88 13.69 28.10
N GLN A 143 5.09 12.55 28.75
CA GLN A 143 4.00 11.88 29.46
C GLN A 143 3.49 12.71 30.65
N ARG A 144 4.38 13.45 31.32
CA ARG A 144 4.05 14.31 32.46
C ARG A 144 3.52 15.69 32.06
N ASP A 145 3.55 16.02 30.79
CA ASP A 145 3.10 17.30 30.24
C ASP A 145 1.55 17.36 30.30
N PRO A 146 0.95 18.38 30.96
CA PRO A 146 -0.51 18.48 31.09
C PRO A 146 -1.22 18.65 29.74
N ASP A 147 -0.52 19.18 28.73
CA ASP A 147 -1.06 19.38 27.39
C ASP A 147 -1.04 18.11 26.53
N SER A 148 -0.41 17.02 27.01
CA SER A 148 -0.37 15.75 26.29
C SER A 148 -1.74 15.07 26.24
N VAL A 149 -2.05 14.53 25.06
CA VAL A 149 -3.33 13.89 24.77
C VAL A 149 -3.19 12.39 24.85
N TYR A 150 -4.08 11.77 25.61
CA TYR A 150 -4.18 10.31 25.75
C TYR A 150 -5.49 9.80 25.13
N LEU A 151 -5.36 8.77 24.31
CA LEU A 151 -6.46 8.02 23.73
C LEU A 151 -6.59 6.68 24.42
N LEU A 152 -7.79 6.36 24.93
CA LEU A 152 -8.06 5.09 25.59
C LEU A 152 -8.63 4.06 24.63
N PHE A 153 -8.06 2.87 24.67
CA PHE A 153 -8.52 1.70 23.95
C PHE A 153 -8.88 0.58 24.92
N SER A 154 -10.01 -0.08 24.67
CA SER A 154 -10.42 -1.31 25.34
C SER A 154 -10.68 -2.36 24.28
N ASN A 155 -10.00 -3.51 24.38
CA ASN A 155 -10.05 -4.57 23.36
C ASN A 155 -9.83 -4.06 21.93
N LEU A 156 -8.85 -3.16 21.75
CA LEU A 156 -8.51 -2.51 20.47
C LEU A 156 -9.58 -1.56 19.90
N ASN A 157 -10.63 -1.26 20.66
CA ASN A 157 -11.66 -0.30 20.26
C ASN A 157 -11.39 1.05 20.94
N PRO A 158 -11.33 2.17 20.18
CA PRO A 158 -11.16 3.48 20.78
C PRO A 158 -12.43 3.92 21.51
N MET A 159 -12.24 4.72 22.56
CA MET A 159 -13.33 5.46 23.19
C MET A 159 -13.70 6.67 22.33
N VAL A 160 -15.00 6.83 22.07
CA VAL A 160 -15.58 7.92 21.29
C VAL A 160 -16.66 8.60 22.08
N CYS A 161 -16.93 9.87 21.79
CA CYS A 161 -18.07 10.59 22.34
C CYS A 161 -18.96 11.08 21.19
N SER A 162 -20.29 10.98 21.40
CA SER A 162 -21.30 11.42 20.44
C SER A 162 -21.84 12.80 20.83
N SER A 163 -21.94 13.72 19.88
CA SER A 163 -22.76 14.93 20.07
C SER A 163 -24.24 14.52 20.03
N ASP A 164 -25.04 15.02 20.97
CA ASP A 164 -26.47 14.68 21.12
C ASP A 164 -27.37 15.42 20.13
N GLN A 165 -26.84 16.28 19.26
CA GLN A 165 -27.66 17.26 18.54
C GLN A 165 -27.80 17.08 17.03
N ASP A 166 -27.06 16.20 16.37
CA ASP A 166 -27.36 15.84 14.98
C ASP A 166 -26.74 14.49 14.61
N GLN A 167 -27.53 13.58 14.03
CA GLN A 167 -27.07 12.28 13.50
C GLN A 167 -26.11 12.42 12.29
N SER A 168 -25.73 13.65 11.95
CA SER A 168 -24.87 14.00 10.80
C SER A 168 -23.44 14.39 11.22
N GLU A 169 -23.19 14.71 12.50
CA GLU A 169 -21.83 14.93 12.99
C GLU A 169 -21.21 13.61 13.45
N GLY A 170 -20.11 13.23 12.82
CA GLY A 170 -19.41 11.96 13.06
C GLY A 170 -18.96 11.78 14.51
N SER A 171 -18.70 10.52 14.89
CA SER A 171 -18.16 10.20 16.22
C SER A 171 -16.77 10.81 16.39
N ARG A 172 -16.54 11.53 17.50
CA ARG A 172 -15.25 12.15 17.81
C ARG A 172 -14.48 11.34 18.84
N LEU A 173 -13.15 11.32 18.74
CA LEU A 173 -12.30 10.67 19.74
C LEU A 173 -12.37 11.36 21.10
N CYS A 174 -12.51 10.57 22.17
CA CYS A 174 -12.37 11.05 23.53
C CYS A 174 -10.90 11.29 23.85
N ARG A 175 -10.58 12.47 24.39
CA ARG A 175 -9.22 12.93 24.67
C ARG A 175 -9.04 13.12 26.17
N PHE A 176 -7.98 12.55 26.73
CA PHE A 176 -7.68 12.61 28.16
C PHE A 176 -6.36 13.34 28.41
N SER A 177 -6.26 14.03 29.55
CA SER A 177 -5.00 14.55 30.08
C SER A 177 -4.35 13.52 31.02
N ILE A 178 -3.10 13.76 31.38
CA ILE A 178 -2.34 12.89 32.30
C ILE A 178 -3.06 12.63 33.63
N GLU A 179 -3.71 13.64 34.20
CA GLU A 179 -4.44 13.52 35.48
C GLU A 179 -5.52 12.43 35.47
N ALA A 180 -6.14 12.18 34.32
CA ALA A 180 -7.21 11.19 34.19
C ALA A 180 -6.72 9.75 33.98
N VAL A 181 -5.44 9.58 33.60
CA VAL A 181 -4.85 8.30 33.18
C VAL A 181 -3.62 7.90 33.99
N GLU A 182 -3.14 8.72 34.92
CA GLU A 182 -1.91 8.47 35.69
C GLU A 182 -1.95 7.12 36.42
N ASP A 183 -3.09 6.74 36.99
CA ASP A 183 -3.25 5.44 37.66
C ASP A 183 -3.26 4.27 36.67
N LEU A 184 -3.70 4.48 35.43
CA LEU A 184 -3.61 3.47 34.37
C LEU A 184 -2.16 3.20 34.00
N LEU A 185 -1.33 4.24 33.94
CA LEU A 185 0.08 4.11 33.60
C LEU A 185 0.88 3.30 34.64
N GLN A 186 0.41 3.25 35.88
CA GLN A 186 1.05 2.49 36.96
C GLN A 186 0.62 1.01 36.98
N LYS A 187 -0.44 0.63 36.26
CA LYS A 187 -0.98 -0.73 36.33
C LYS A 187 -0.14 -1.72 35.53
N PRO A 188 -0.02 -2.97 36.04
CA PRO A 188 0.60 -4.03 35.27
C PRO A 188 -0.26 -4.35 34.04
N HIS A 189 0.37 -4.72 32.93
CA HIS A 189 -0.27 -5.05 31.63
C HIS A 189 -0.82 -3.88 30.81
N THR A 190 -0.69 -2.63 31.28
CA THR A 190 -1.02 -1.46 30.46
C THR A 190 0.01 -1.25 29.35
N VAL A 191 -0.47 -1.10 28.13
CA VAL A 191 0.35 -0.83 26.94
C VAL A 191 0.21 0.64 26.56
N LEU A 192 1.31 1.38 26.67
CA LEU A 192 1.41 2.78 26.25
C LEU A 192 2.22 2.87 24.96
N ILE A 193 1.69 3.57 23.95
CA ILE A 193 2.38 3.85 22.70
C ILE A 193 2.35 5.34 22.38
N PHE A 194 3.43 5.86 21.80
CA PHE A 194 3.53 7.23 21.31
C PHE A 194 3.01 7.33 19.87
N LEU A 195 2.12 8.27 19.58
CA LEU A 195 1.53 8.42 18.24
C LEU A 195 2.26 9.47 17.42
N GLY A 196 2.61 10.60 18.05
CA GLY A 196 3.25 11.74 17.41
C GLY A 196 3.02 13.02 18.19
N ALA A 197 3.32 14.16 17.58
CA ALA A 197 3.10 15.48 18.14
C ALA A 197 2.54 16.43 17.08
N THR A 198 1.83 17.48 17.51
CA THR A 198 1.50 18.63 16.66
C THR A 198 2.24 19.86 17.15
N ARG A 199 2.14 20.98 16.40
CA ARG A 199 2.68 22.27 16.86
C ARG A 199 2.13 22.64 18.25
N GLU A 200 0.85 22.33 18.49
CA GLU A 200 0.10 22.31 19.76
C GLU A 200 -1.15 21.43 19.54
N PRO A 201 -1.53 20.44 20.40
CA PRO A 201 -0.88 19.97 21.63
C PRO A 201 0.42 19.15 21.40
N PRO A 202 1.30 19.06 22.41
CA PRO A 202 2.71 18.71 22.22
C PRO A 202 3.00 17.21 22.04
N ALA A 203 2.13 16.30 22.46
CA ALA A 203 2.34 14.87 22.28
C ALA A 203 1.03 14.08 22.42
N TRP A 204 0.90 13.04 21.60
CA TRP A 204 -0.25 12.15 21.60
C TRP A 204 0.19 10.74 21.93
N PHE A 205 -0.57 10.08 22.79
CA PHE A 205 -0.34 8.72 23.23
C PHE A 205 -1.61 7.89 23.11
N ALA A 206 -1.46 6.58 22.93
CA ALA A 206 -2.56 5.63 23.07
C ALA A 206 -2.27 4.62 24.18
N ILE A 207 -3.28 4.35 24.97
CA ILE A 207 -3.25 3.40 26.09
C ILE A 207 -4.21 2.27 25.77
N ASN A 208 -3.74 1.03 25.88
CA ASN A 208 -4.60 -0.15 25.94
C ASN A 208 -4.43 -0.81 27.31
N THR A 209 -5.55 -1.06 27.98
CA THR A 209 -5.59 -1.69 29.30
C THR A 209 -6.66 -2.77 29.32
N ASP A 210 -6.48 -3.76 30.20
CA ASP A 210 -7.43 -4.86 30.43
C ASP A 210 -8.53 -4.49 31.44
N GLU A 211 -8.59 -3.23 31.87
CA GLU A 211 -9.65 -2.72 32.73
C GLU A 211 -11.04 -2.80 32.10
N ASP A 212 -12.04 -3.00 32.97
CA ASP A 212 -13.44 -2.98 32.57
C ASP A 212 -13.79 -1.67 31.88
N ALA A 213 -14.37 -1.78 30.69
CA ALA A 213 -14.81 -0.65 29.89
C ALA A 213 -15.73 0.29 30.69
N ALA A 214 -16.57 -0.24 31.59
CA ALA A 214 -17.43 0.54 32.45
C ALA A 214 -16.67 1.46 33.42
N GLU A 215 -15.50 1.03 33.90
CA GLU A 215 -14.66 1.84 34.79
C GLU A 215 -13.92 2.92 34.01
N LEU A 216 -13.43 2.58 32.81
CA LEU A 216 -12.82 3.57 31.91
C LEU A 216 -13.80 4.67 31.51
N LEU A 217 -15.08 4.33 31.32
CA LEU A 217 -16.13 5.30 30.99
C LEU A 217 -16.42 6.28 32.13
N LYS A 218 -16.22 5.91 33.40
CA LYS A 218 -16.40 6.86 34.53
C LYS A 218 -15.37 7.99 34.52
N ARG A 219 -14.25 7.80 33.82
CA ARG A 219 -13.17 8.80 33.71
C ARG A 219 -13.50 9.90 32.73
N SER A 220 -14.42 9.66 31.79
CA SER A 220 -14.82 10.69 30.84
C SER A 220 -15.69 11.74 31.53
N ARG A 221 -15.34 13.02 31.37
CA ARG A 221 -16.17 14.15 31.84
C ARG A 221 -17.41 14.36 30.95
N GLU A 222 -17.41 13.78 29.75
CA GLU A 222 -18.49 13.87 28.76
C GLU A 222 -19.54 12.77 29.00
N LYS A 223 -20.83 13.10 28.84
CA LYS A 223 -21.95 12.23 29.23
C LYS A 223 -22.24 11.08 28.25
N ASN A 224 -21.74 11.17 27.01
CA ASN A 224 -22.06 10.22 25.93
C ASN A 224 -20.84 9.55 25.33
N CYS A 225 -19.88 9.15 26.17
CA CYS A 225 -18.75 8.38 25.70
C CYS A 225 -19.08 6.88 25.70
N CYS A 226 -18.64 6.18 24.66
CA CYS A 226 -18.74 4.74 24.56
C CYS A 226 -17.54 4.17 23.80
N PHE A 227 -17.30 2.87 23.94
CA PHE A 227 -16.35 2.17 23.07
C PHE A 227 -17.06 1.71 21.81
N THR A 228 -16.39 1.83 20.67
CA THR A 228 -16.92 1.34 19.39
C THR A 228 -17.14 -0.18 19.46
N LYS A 229 -18.28 -0.65 18.92
CA LYS A 229 -18.69 -2.07 18.99
C LYS A 229 -18.33 -2.83 17.71
N MET A 230 -18.42 -2.16 16.56
CA MET A 230 -18.12 -2.76 15.26
C MET A 230 -16.96 -2.02 14.59
N ALA A 231 -15.75 -2.54 14.84
CA ALA A 231 -14.49 -1.92 14.48
C ALA A 231 -14.20 -1.73 12.98
N HIS A 232 -15.16 -1.97 12.08
CA HIS A 232 -14.99 -1.73 10.64
C HIS A 232 -15.98 -0.70 10.08
N ARG A 233 -17.22 -0.69 10.58
CA ARG A 233 -18.24 0.30 10.18
C ARG A 233 -18.12 1.58 11.00
N ASP A 234 -17.83 1.45 12.28
CA ASP A 234 -17.72 2.61 13.17
C ASP A 234 -16.43 3.41 12.91
N LEU A 235 -15.36 2.77 12.43
CA LEU A 235 -14.13 3.48 12.07
C LEU A 235 -14.26 4.36 10.82
N LEU A 236 -15.26 4.13 9.98
CA LEU A 236 -15.55 4.96 8.80
C LEU A 236 -16.40 6.19 9.16
N LYS A 237 -16.81 6.34 10.43
CA LYS A 237 -17.60 7.48 10.92
C LYS A 237 -16.74 8.62 11.48
N PHE A 238 -15.43 8.42 11.60
CA PHE A 238 -14.51 9.45 12.05
C PHE A 238 -14.32 10.53 10.98
N SER A 239 -13.58 11.60 11.28
CA SER A 239 -12.97 12.40 10.21
C SER A 239 -11.76 11.67 9.63
N GLU A 240 -11.32 12.05 8.44
CA GLU A 240 -10.10 11.51 7.80
C GLU A 240 -8.87 11.59 8.73
N GLU A 241 -8.76 12.71 9.45
CA GLU A 241 -7.66 12.99 10.37
C GLU A 241 -7.68 12.06 11.60
N GLU A 242 -8.82 11.90 12.25
CA GLU A 242 -8.95 11.03 13.42
C GLU A 242 -8.87 9.55 13.03
N ALA A 243 -9.39 9.19 11.86
CA ALA A 243 -9.33 7.84 11.32
C ALA A 243 -7.88 7.37 11.11
N GLY A 244 -7.00 8.23 10.60
CA GLY A 244 -5.57 7.94 10.45
C GLY A 244 -4.87 7.67 11.79
N VAL A 245 -5.14 8.51 12.80
CA VAL A 245 -4.58 8.35 14.16
C VAL A 245 -5.05 7.05 14.81
N VAL A 246 -6.34 6.75 14.73
CA VAL A 246 -6.90 5.48 15.22
C VAL A 246 -6.29 4.29 14.48
N ALA A 247 -6.11 4.40 13.17
CA ALA A 247 -5.55 3.33 12.37
C ALA A 247 -4.11 2.99 12.80
N GLN A 248 -3.29 4.01 13.04
CA GLN A 248 -1.94 3.86 13.59
C GLN A 248 -1.99 3.22 14.98
N ALA A 249 -2.75 3.81 15.91
CA ALA A 249 -2.82 3.35 17.29
C ALA A 249 -3.28 1.90 17.39
N ARG A 250 -4.41 1.58 16.77
CA ARG A 250 -5.01 0.24 16.77
C ARG A 250 -4.07 -0.80 16.18
N SER A 251 -3.34 -0.49 15.10
CA SER A 251 -2.42 -1.44 14.47
C SER A 251 -1.25 -1.82 15.38
N VAL A 252 -0.66 -0.83 16.07
CA VAL A 252 0.47 -1.06 16.99
C VAL A 252 -0.01 -1.76 18.26
N LEU A 253 -1.16 -1.38 18.81
CA LEU A 253 -1.77 -2.05 19.96
C LEU A 253 -2.15 -3.51 19.63
N ALA A 254 -2.70 -3.78 18.45
CA ALA A 254 -3.01 -5.13 17.99
C ALA A 254 -1.74 -5.98 17.84
N TRP A 255 -0.64 -5.37 17.40
CA TRP A 255 0.67 -6.03 17.36
C TRP A 255 1.13 -6.41 18.77
N HIS A 256 1.04 -5.52 19.75
CA HIS A 256 1.40 -5.83 21.13
C HIS A 256 0.55 -6.94 21.75
N SER A 257 -0.76 -6.97 21.48
CA SER A 257 -1.66 -8.03 21.95
C SER A 257 -1.28 -9.42 21.43
N ARG A 258 -0.75 -9.51 20.19
CA ARG A 258 -0.46 -10.79 19.51
C ARG A 258 0.99 -11.25 19.63
N TYR A 259 1.92 -10.33 19.79
CA TYR A 259 3.36 -10.60 19.69
C TYR A 259 4.09 -10.39 21.04
N SER A 260 3.51 -10.92 22.13
CA SER A 260 4.08 -10.84 23.47
C SER A 260 5.41 -11.61 23.63
N PHE A 261 5.63 -12.64 22.79
CA PHE A 261 6.80 -13.52 22.83
C PHE A 261 7.71 -13.35 21.61
N CYS A 262 9.00 -13.66 21.78
CA CYS A 262 9.99 -13.56 20.72
C CYS A 262 9.76 -14.65 19.65
N PRO A 263 9.55 -14.31 18.38
CA PRO A 263 9.35 -15.29 17.32
C PRO A 263 10.57 -16.20 17.06
N THR A 264 11.77 -15.80 17.50
CA THR A 264 13.02 -16.51 17.23
C THR A 264 13.35 -17.58 18.28
N CYS A 265 13.01 -17.33 19.55
CA CYS A 265 13.39 -18.23 20.66
C CYS A 265 12.24 -18.53 21.65
N GLY A 266 11.07 -17.91 21.50
CA GLY A 266 9.92 -18.10 22.40
C GLY A 266 9.99 -17.34 23.74
N SER A 267 11.13 -16.73 24.09
CA SER A 267 11.25 -15.97 25.34
C SER A 267 10.38 -14.70 25.37
N SER A 268 10.05 -14.22 26.56
CA SER A 268 9.33 -12.96 26.75
C SER A 268 10.08 -11.76 26.17
N THR A 269 9.33 -10.71 25.84
CA THR A 269 9.85 -9.49 25.23
C THR A 269 9.45 -8.24 26.00
N ASN A 270 10.30 -7.22 26.00
CA ASN A 270 10.02 -5.90 26.57
C ASN A 270 9.76 -4.87 25.47
N MET A 271 8.95 -3.85 25.76
CA MET A 271 8.65 -2.76 24.84
C MET A 271 9.75 -1.70 24.88
N GLU A 272 10.10 -1.16 23.72
CA GLU A 272 11.08 -0.09 23.52
C GLU A 272 10.60 0.87 22.42
N ASP A 273 11.35 1.95 22.19
CA ASP A 273 11.10 2.96 21.16
C ASP A 273 9.66 3.50 21.17
N GLY A 274 9.16 3.92 22.34
CA GLY A 274 7.80 4.45 22.50
C GLY A 274 6.69 3.50 22.05
N GLY A 275 6.92 2.18 22.10
CA GLY A 275 5.97 1.15 21.67
C GLY A 275 6.19 0.63 20.25
N TYR A 276 7.21 1.08 19.52
CA TYR A 276 7.46 0.61 18.13
C TYR A 276 8.51 -0.49 18.04
N LYS A 277 8.97 -1.00 19.18
CA LYS A 277 9.96 -2.07 19.21
C LYS A 277 9.70 -3.03 20.36
N ARG A 278 9.96 -4.31 20.11
CA ARG A 278 9.99 -5.35 21.13
C ARG A 278 11.36 -5.99 21.17
N ARG A 279 12.03 -5.90 22.32
CA ARG A 279 13.33 -6.52 22.58
C ARG A 279 13.15 -7.85 23.29
N CYS A 280 13.84 -8.89 22.82
CA CYS A 280 13.87 -10.18 23.52
C CYS A 280 14.67 -10.08 24.82
N LEU A 281 14.15 -10.69 25.90
CA LEU A 281 14.84 -10.74 27.20
C LEU A 281 15.97 -11.79 27.26
N ASN A 282 16.02 -12.72 26.31
CA ASN A 282 17.11 -13.69 26.23
C ASN A 282 18.33 -13.06 25.55
N SER A 283 19.41 -12.88 26.31
CA SER A 283 20.67 -12.26 25.88
C SER A 283 21.34 -12.96 24.69
N ASP A 284 21.17 -14.27 24.57
CA ASP A 284 21.81 -15.07 23.52
C ASP A 284 20.99 -15.15 22.23
N CYS A 285 19.79 -14.55 22.22
CA CYS A 285 18.87 -14.64 21.10
C CYS A 285 19.44 -13.97 19.85
N ARG A 286 19.31 -14.67 18.71
CA ARG A 286 19.71 -14.16 17.38
C ARG A 286 18.99 -12.86 17.01
N SER A 287 17.79 -12.61 17.53
CA SER A 287 17.04 -11.37 17.28
C SER A 287 17.76 -10.12 17.81
N LEU A 288 18.69 -10.27 18.76
CA LEU A 288 19.50 -9.17 19.32
C LEU A 288 20.75 -8.87 18.49
N LYS A 289 21.13 -9.77 17.57
CA LYS A 289 22.33 -9.65 16.74
C LYS A 289 21.99 -9.03 15.40
N GLY A 290 22.07 -7.70 15.31
CA GLY A 290 21.71 -6.91 14.12
C GLY A 290 20.25 -6.46 14.11
N VAL A 291 19.74 -6.07 12.95
CA VAL A 291 18.37 -5.54 12.78
C VAL A 291 17.48 -6.60 12.14
N HIS A 292 16.46 -7.05 12.88
CA HIS A 292 15.51 -8.08 12.43
C HIS A 292 14.08 -7.56 12.47
N ASN A 293 13.26 -7.94 11.48
CA ASN A 293 11.84 -7.56 11.42
C ASN A 293 10.98 -8.16 12.55
N THR A 294 11.52 -9.13 13.30
CA THR A 294 10.86 -9.74 14.46
C THR A 294 10.64 -8.75 15.60
N CYS A 295 11.40 -7.65 15.61
CA CYS A 295 11.38 -6.66 16.68
C CYS A 295 10.41 -5.50 16.41
N TYR A 296 9.78 -5.41 15.23
CA TYR A 296 9.02 -4.24 14.79
C TYR A 296 7.56 -4.59 14.42
N PRO A 297 6.64 -3.59 14.44
CA PRO A 297 5.26 -3.76 14.01
C PRO A 297 5.14 -4.35 12.60
N ARG A 298 4.14 -5.19 12.41
CA ARG A 298 3.84 -5.83 11.12
C ARG A 298 2.83 -5.00 10.34
N VAL A 299 3.11 -4.80 9.06
CA VAL A 299 2.16 -4.25 8.09
C VAL A 299 1.88 -5.33 7.05
N GLY A 300 0.62 -5.77 6.99
CA GLY A 300 0.15 -6.70 5.95
C GLY A 300 -0.36 -5.90 4.76
N THR A 301 0.26 -6.08 3.60
CA THR A 301 -0.19 -5.43 2.37
C THR A 301 -1.32 -6.24 1.75
N LYS A 302 -2.45 -5.57 1.50
CA LYS A 302 -3.61 -6.13 0.82
C LYS A 302 -3.85 -5.35 -0.45
N THR A 303 -3.96 -6.06 -1.57
CA THR A 303 -4.32 -5.44 -2.85
C THR A 303 -5.81 -5.65 -3.07
N THR A 304 -6.53 -4.54 -3.29
CA THR A 304 -7.95 -4.54 -3.67
C THR A 304 -8.06 -4.03 -5.09
N MET A 305 -8.69 -4.81 -5.99
CA MET A 305 -8.79 -4.43 -7.40
C MET A 305 -10.25 -4.24 -7.81
N ARG A 306 -10.51 -3.15 -8.53
CA ARG A 306 -11.76 -2.92 -9.24
C ARG A 306 -11.60 -3.35 -10.70
N GLY A 307 -12.36 -4.34 -11.13
CA GLY A 307 -12.41 -4.74 -12.54
C GLY A 307 -13.26 -3.78 -13.36
N ARG A 308 -12.79 -3.42 -14.57
CA ARG A 308 -13.62 -2.82 -15.62
C ARG A 308 -13.59 -3.77 -16.81
N GLU A 309 -14.73 -4.36 -17.14
CA GLU A 309 -14.84 -5.19 -18.34
C GLU A 309 -14.91 -4.29 -19.57
N GLY A 310 -14.13 -4.64 -20.60
CA GLY A 310 -14.20 -4.02 -21.91
C GLY A 310 -15.44 -4.51 -22.64
N GLY A 311 -16.60 -3.92 -22.36
CA GLY A 311 -17.80 -4.15 -23.15
C GLY A 311 -17.63 -3.57 -24.55
N GLY A 312 -17.48 -4.44 -25.55
CA GLY A 312 -17.79 -4.09 -26.93
C GLY A 312 -19.25 -3.64 -27.01
N GLY A 313 -19.49 -2.54 -27.73
CA GLY A 313 -20.78 -1.87 -27.77
C GLY A 313 -21.94 -2.79 -28.18
N GLY A 314 -22.92 -2.92 -27.29
CA GLY A 314 -24.26 -3.41 -27.57
C GLY A 314 -25.23 -2.56 -26.76
N ARG A 315 -26.18 -1.91 -27.43
CA ARG A 315 -27.22 -1.09 -26.79
C ARG A 315 -28.11 -2.00 -25.92
N GLY A 316 -28.19 -1.69 -24.64
CA GLY A 316 -29.14 -2.26 -23.68
C GLY A 316 -29.41 -1.23 -22.59
N ASP A 317 -30.68 -1.08 -22.22
CA ASP A 317 -31.24 0.02 -21.41
C ASP A 317 -30.60 0.25 -20.03
N PRO A 318 -30.66 1.48 -19.48
CA PRO A 318 -30.14 1.81 -18.17
C PRO A 318 -31.18 1.43 -17.10
N ALA A 319 -31.19 0.18 -16.66
CA ALA A 319 -31.91 -0.22 -15.46
C ALA A 319 -31.06 -1.20 -14.63
N GLU A 320 -30.95 -0.87 -13.34
CA GLU A 320 -30.35 -1.62 -12.24
C GLU A 320 -28.81 -1.54 -12.07
N GLY A 321 -28.41 -1.19 -10.85
CA GLY A 321 -27.06 -0.85 -10.45
C GLY A 321 -26.07 -2.00 -10.63
N GLY A 322 -25.12 -1.80 -11.56
CA GLY A 322 -23.96 -2.68 -11.73
C GLY A 322 -23.00 -2.59 -10.53
N GLY A 323 -23.16 -3.49 -9.57
CA GLY A 323 -22.16 -3.74 -8.54
C GLY A 323 -20.89 -4.30 -9.18
N GLY A 324 -19.84 -3.49 -9.28
CA GLY A 324 -18.53 -3.98 -9.70
C GLY A 324 -17.97 -4.97 -8.67
N VAL A 325 -17.55 -6.14 -9.12
CA VAL A 325 -16.91 -7.15 -8.25
C VAL A 325 -15.57 -6.60 -7.76
N LEU A 326 -15.44 -6.49 -6.43
CA LEU A 326 -14.23 -6.02 -5.75
C LEU A 326 -13.49 -7.23 -5.18
N LEU A 327 -12.33 -7.56 -5.75
CA LEU A 327 -11.52 -8.69 -5.28
C LEU A 327 -10.48 -8.21 -4.27
N ARG A 328 -10.32 -8.93 -3.14
CA ARG A 328 -9.36 -8.64 -2.07
C ARG A 328 -8.43 -9.84 -1.85
N GLY A 329 -7.12 -9.62 -1.90
CA GLY A 329 -6.13 -10.66 -1.62
C GLY A 329 -4.99 -10.20 -0.70
N GLU A 330 -4.47 -11.12 0.12
CA GLU A 330 -3.25 -10.91 0.92
C GLU A 330 -1.99 -11.16 0.07
N GLU A 331 -0.99 -10.29 0.23
CA GLU A 331 0.27 -10.43 -0.50
C GLU A 331 1.16 -11.53 0.10
N GLY A 332 1.60 -12.46 -0.75
CA GLY A 332 2.68 -13.39 -0.42
C GLY A 332 4.06 -12.81 -0.74
N ARG A 333 5.15 -13.46 -0.30
CA ARG A 333 6.53 -13.04 -0.65
C ARG A 333 6.69 -13.02 -2.18
N GLY A 334 6.96 -11.85 -2.78
CA GLY A 334 7.16 -11.73 -4.23
C GLY A 334 6.78 -10.41 -4.93
N GLY A 335 6.34 -9.37 -4.22
CA GLY A 335 6.16 -8.03 -4.80
C GLY A 335 4.80 -7.74 -5.46
N ILE A 336 4.45 -6.45 -5.48
CA ILE A 336 3.13 -5.86 -5.76
C ILE A 336 2.62 -6.19 -7.18
N LEU A 337 3.46 -6.05 -8.21
CA LEU A 337 3.05 -6.19 -9.61
C LEU A 337 2.84 -7.66 -10.05
N LEU A 338 3.60 -8.60 -9.47
CA LEU A 338 3.63 -9.98 -9.94
C LEU A 338 2.36 -10.77 -9.53
N ARG A 339 1.61 -10.29 -8.53
CA ARG A 339 0.42 -11.00 -8.00
C ARG A 339 -0.94 -10.35 -8.21
N GLY A 340 -1.05 -9.09 -8.62
CA GLY A 340 -2.35 -8.60 -9.15
C GLY A 340 -2.85 -9.45 -10.33
N ARG A 341 -1.92 -10.08 -11.08
CA ARG A 341 -2.22 -11.10 -12.10
C ARG A 341 -2.49 -12.51 -11.55
N ARG A 342 -2.06 -12.82 -10.33
CA ARG A 342 -2.10 -14.16 -9.71
C ARG A 342 -3.32 -14.35 -8.79
N GLY A 343 -3.76 -13.32 -8.06
CA GLY A 343 -4.99 -13.37 -7.26
C GLY A 343 -6.23 -13.71 -8.10
N ARG A 344 -6.35 -13.09 -9.29
CA ARG A 344 -7.37 -13.46 -10.29
C ARG A 344 -7.25 -14.88 -10.87
N ARG A 345 -6.05 -15.51 -10.81
CA ARG A 345 -5.89 -16.90 -11.25
C ARG A 345 -6.41 -17.90 -10.22
N GLU A 346 -6.37 -17.58 -8.94
CA GLU A 346 -6.86 -18.44 -7.85
C GLU A 346 -8.39 -18.31 -7.69
N GLU A 347 -8.96 -17.13 -7.92
CA GLU A 347 -10.43 -16.89 -7.88
C GLU A 347 -11.13 -17.10 -9.25
N GLY A 348 -10.36 -17.44 -10.28
CA GLY A 348 -10.86 -17.91 -11.57
C GLY A 348 -11.58 -16.87 -12.42
N GLU A 349 -10.87 -15.86 -12.96
CA GLU A 349 -11.24 -15.24 -14.25
C GLU A 349 -10.20 -14.22 -14.78
N VAL A 350 -9.88 -14.32 -16.08
CA VAL A 350 -9.25 -13.33 -16.99
C VAL A 350 -7.85 -12.78 -16.62
N MET A 351 -6.87 -12.97 -17.51
CA MET A 351 -5.55 -12.32 -17.45
C MET A 351 -5.67 -10.80 -17.50
N THR A 352 -5.25 -10.10 -16.44
CA THR A 352 -5.16 -8.64 -16.40
C THR A 352 -3.95 -8.14 -17.19
N SER A 353 -4.21 -7.39 -18.25
CA SER A 353 -3.18 -6.76 -19.07
C SER A 353 -2.53 -5.58 -18.35
N HIS A 354 -3.32 -4.75 -17.65
CA HIS A 354 -2.88 -3.54 -16.96
C HIS A 354 -3.43 -3.46 -15.52
N ILE A 355 -2.59 -2.93 -14.62
CA ILE A 355 -2.88 -2.68 -13.21
C ILE A 355 -2.38 -1.26 -12.93
N ASP A 356 -3.29 -0.36 -12.61
CA ASP A 356 -2.96 1.00 -12.15
C ASP A 356 -3.21 1.08 -10.64
N LEU A 357 -2.24 1.62 -9.90
CA LEU A 357 -2.43 1.93 -8.49
C LEU A 357 -3.30 3.18 -8.38
N MET A 358 -4.51 3.03 -7.85
CA MET A 358 -5.43 4.16 -7.66
C MET A 358 -5.15 4.87 -6.34
N THR A 359 -5.20 4.14 -5.22
CA THR A 359 -5.01 4.67 -3.86
C THR A 359 -4.48 3.58 -2.92
N SER A 360 -3.96 3.96 -1.74
CA SER A 360 -3.47 3.03 -0.71
C SER A 360 -4.02 3.37 0.68
N HIS A 361 -4.97 2.60 1.19
CA HIS A 361 -5.60 2.86 2.51
C HIS A 361 -5.05 1.91 3.59
N ILE A 362 -5.00 2.39 4.84
CA ILE A 362 -4.69 1.54 6.01
C ILE A 362 -5.98 0.83 6.45
N ASP A 363 -6.01 -0.50 6.30
CA ASP A 363 -7.09 -1.33 6.83
C ASP A 363 -6.63 -1.93 8.18
N THR A 364 -7.35 -1.60 9.26
CA THR A 364 -7.06 -2.14 10.60
C THR A 364 -7.76 -3.46 10.90
N CYS A 365 -8.28 -4.14 9.87
CA CYS A 365 -8.82 -5.49 9.98
C CYS A 365 -7.83 -6.47 10.60
N VAL A 366 -8.20 -6.95 11.78
CA VAL A 366 -7.48 -7.94 12.56
C VAL A 366 -7.92 -9.34 12.08
N CYS A 367 -7.26 -9.92 11.08
CA CYS A 367 -7.48 -11.33 10.70
C CYS A 367 -6.92 -12.24 11.81
N VAL A 368 -7.78 -13.02 12.48
CA VAL A 368 -7.37 -14.03 13.46
C VAL A 368 -7.10 -15.33 12.71
N CYS A 369 -5.83 -15.62 12.41
CA CYS A 369 -5.44 -16.97 12.00
C CYS A 369 -5.22 -17.81 13.26
N VAL A 370 -6.23 -18.58 13.66
CA VAL A 370 -6.04 -19.64 14.66
C VAL A 370 -5.30 -20.79 13.96
N CYS A 371 -3.98 -20.81 14.07
CA CYS A 371 -3.19 -21.98 13.68
C CYS A 371 -3.31 -23.03 14.78
N VAL A 372 -4.27 -23.94 14.66
CA VAL A 372 -4.23 -25.20 15.44
C VAL A 372 -3.23 -26.11 14.76
N CYS A 373 -2.02 -26.21 15.31
CA CYS A 373 -1.04 -27.20 14.90
C CYS A 373 -1.54 -28.60 15.29
N VAL A 374 -2.14 -29.33 14.35
CA VAL A 374 -2.21 -30.78 14.42
C VAL A 374 -1.43 -31.34 13.24
N CYS A 375 -0.41 -32.14 13.58
CA CYS A 375 0.43 -32.84 12.63
C CYS A 375 -0.41 -33.82 11.77
N VAL A 376 0.01 -33.95 10.51
CA VAL A 376 -0.31 -35.03 9.56
C VAL A 376 -1.61 -34.88 8.71
N CYS A 377 -1.36 -34.78 7.39
CA CYS A 377 -2.20 -35.15 6.24
C CYS A 377 -3.47 -34.35 5.89
N VAL A 378 -3.39 -33.75 4.68
CA VAL A 378 -4.46 -33.45 3.69
C VAL A 378 -5.78 -32.92 4.27
N CYS A 379 -6.02 -31.61 4.15
CA CYS A 379 -7.36 -31.03 4.33
C CYS A 379 -7.84 -30.36 3.06
N VAL A 380 -8.92 -30.93 2.51
CA VAL A 380 -9.89 -30.27 1.63
C VAL A 380 -10.66 -29.27 2.49
N CYS A 381 -10.66 -27.99 2.10
CA CYS A 381 -11.48 -26.98 2.78
C CYS A 381 -12.95 -27.16 2.36
N VAL A 382 -13.78 -27.66 3.26
CA VAL A 382 -15.24 -27.53 3.18
C VAL A 382 -15.63 -26.31 4.01
N CYS A 383 -16.03 -25.23 3.34
CA CYS A 383 -16.67 -24.10 3.99
C CYS A 383 -18.09 -24.51 4.39
N VAL A 384 -18.36 -24.61 5.69
CA VAL A 384 -19.73 -24.70 6.21
C VAL A 384 -20.20 -23.29 6.53
N CYS A 385 -21.10 -22.76 5.69
CA CYS A 385 -21.89 -21.57 6.01
C CYS A 385 -22.92 -21.94 7.09
N VAL A 386 -22.80 -21.35 8.28
CA VAL A 386 -23.92 -21.34 9.24
C VAL A 386 -24.68 -20.04 9.02
N VAL A 387 -25.88 -20.19 8.47
CA VAL A 387 -26.89 -19.14 8.35
C VAL A 387 -27.50 -18.91 9.74
N CYS A 388 -27.56 -17.66 10.18
CA CYS A 388 -28.58 -17.20 11.11
C CYS A 388 -29.39 -16.11 10.42
#